data_AF-A0A1V9ZWN6-F1
#
_entry.id   AF-A0A1V9ZWN6-F1
#
_cell.length_a   1.000
_cell.length_b   1.000
_cell.length_c   1.000
_cell.angle_alpha   90.00
_cell.angle_beta   90.00
_cell.angle_gamma   90.00
#
_symmetry.space_group_name_H-M   'P 1'
#
loop_
_entity.id
_entity.type
_entity.pdbx_description
1 polymer ?
#
loop_
_entity_poly.entity_id
_entity_poly.type
_entity_poly.pdbx_seq_one_letter_code
_entity_poly.pdbx_strand_id
1 'polypeptide(L)'
;MLLASALAQETVVTIYTDVMFKGFSMNLTSGTCATNISNFWAQSISSIRIQPGYDVVGYANASLAGYYMIWDKDAMSLRKLWNDRIMSYIVRPQTHALTSQPDNLQNVAMLNTG
;
A
#
# COMPACT_ATOMS: atom_id res chain seq x y z
N MET A 1 -9.64 4.47 38.25
CA MET A 1 -9.74 3.27 37.39
C MET A 1 -9.49 3.74 35.96
N LEU A 2 -8.31 3.49 35.39
CA LEU A 2 -8.00 3.89 34.02
C LEU A 2 -8.87 3.09 33.05
N LEU A 3 -9.62 3.78 32.19
CA LEU A 3 -10.18 3.16 31.00
C LEU A 3 -9.00 2.85 30.07
N ALA A 4 -8.69 1.58 29.89
CA ALA A 4 -7.84 1.17 28.78
C ALA A 4 -8.64 1.41 27.49
N SER A 5 -8.37 2.53 26.81
CA SER A 5 -8.79 2.71 25.43
C SER A 5 -8.05 1.68 24.59
N ALA A 6 -8.72 0.58 24.25
CA ALA A 6 -8.29 -0.25 23.15
C ALA A 6 -8.35 0.63 21.90
N LEU A 7 -7.19 1.11 21.43
CA LEU A 7 -7.10 1.79 20.15
C LEU A 7 -7.54 0.77 19.10
N ALA A 8 -8.77 0.91 18.59
CA ALA A 8 -9.15 0.23 17.37
C ALA A 8 -8.14 0.65 16.31
N GLN A 9 -7.41 -0.33 15.76
CA GLN A 9 -6.46 -0.06 14.69
C GLN A 9 -7.25 0.48 13.49
N GLU A 10 -7.15 1.78 13.25
CA GLU A 10 -7.87 2.47 12.18
C GLU A 10 -7.48 1.85 10.83
N THR A 11 -8.48 1.49 10.03
CA THR A 11 -8.25 1.08 8.64
C THR A 11 -7.92 2.33 7.84
N VAL A 12 -6.68 2.40 7.36
CA VAL A 12 -6.15 3.56 6.63
C VAL A 12 -5.89 3.23 5.16
N VAL A 13 -5.81 1.95 4.82
CA VAL A 13 -5.66 1.47 3.43
C VAL A 13 -6.59 0.29 3.21
N THR A 14 -7.20 0.22 2.03
CA THR A 14 -7.91 -0.99 1.56
C THR A 14 -7.36 -1.40 0.21
N ILE A 15 -6.93 -2.66 0.09
CA ILE A 15 -6.47 -3.25 -1.17
C ILE A 15 -7.59 -4.08 -1.79
N TYR A 16 -7.63 -4.13 -3.12
CA TYR A 16 -8.69 -4.77 -3.90
C TYR A 16 -8.10 -5.68 -4.97
N THR A 17 -8.76 -6.81 -5.23
CA THR A 17 -8.31 -7.76 -6.27
C THR A 17 -8.57 -7.26 -7.70
N ASP A 18 -9.52 -6.36 -7.87
CA ASP A 18 -9.90 -5.88 -9.19
C ASP A 18 -9.64 -4.38 -9.29
N VAL A 19 -9.57 -3.87 -10.52
CA VAL A 19 -9.52 -2.42 -10.77
C VAL A 19 -10.82 -1.74 -10.32
N MET A 20 -10.76 -0.42 -10.15
CA MET A 20 -11.89 0.42 -9.73
C MET A 20 -12.47 0.06 -8.36
N PHE A 21 -11.63 -0.45 -7.44
CA PHE A 21 -11.99 -0.77 -6.06
C PHE A 21 -13.05 -1.87 -5.94
N LYS A 22 -12.91 -2.93 -6.74
CA LYS A 22 -13.86 -4.06 -6.84
C LYS A 22 -13.20 -5.38 -6.44
N GLY A 23 -14.01 -6.43 -6.37
CA GLY A 23 -13.57 -7.78 -6.03
C GLY A 23 -13.36 -7.96 -4.52
N PHE A 24 -12.53 -8.94 -4.16
CA PHE A 24 -12.19 -9.18 -2.75
C PHE A 24 -11.37 -8.00 -2.23
N SER A 25 -11.57 -7.67 -0.94
CA SER A 25 -10.84 -6.59 -0.31
C SER A 25 -10.25 -6.99 1.04
N MET A 26 -9.16 -6.34 1.41
CA MET A 26 -8.53 -6.46 2.71
C MET A 26 -8.18 -5.08 3.25
N ASN A 27 -8.60 -4.84 4.49
CA ASN A 27 -8.32 -3.62 5.22
C ASN A 27 -6.95 -3.73 5.91
N LEU A 28 -6.14 -2.70 5.74
CA LEU A 28 -4.82 -2.57 6.34
C LEU A 28 -4.82 -1.39 7.30
N THR A 29 -4.21 -1.60 8.47
CA THR A 29 -4.21 -0.63 9.56
C THR A 29 -2.87 0.09 9.64
N SER A 30 -2.85 1.28 10.23
CA SER A 30 -1.61 2.07 10.35
C SER A 30 -0.52 1.30 11.10
N GLY A 31 0.72 1.36 10.60
CA GLY A 31 1.86 0.65 11.19
C GLY A 31 1.93 -0.84 10.86
N THR A 32 1.00 -1.37 10.06
CA THR A 32 1.11 -2.75 9.56
C THR A 32 2.25 -2.89 8.57
N CYS A 33 2.98 -3.99 8.70
CA CYS A 33 3.92 -4.45 7.71
C CYS A 33 3.72 -5.94 7.49
N ALA A 34 3.79 -6.36 6.24
CA ALA A 34 3.79 -7.77 5.88
C ALA A 34 5.06 -8.05 5.09
N THR A 35 5.98 -8.82 5.69
CA THR A 35 7.21 -9.25 5.02
C THR A 35 6.95 -10.29 3.94
N ASN A 36 5.82 -10.98 3.99
CA ASN A 36 5.36 -11.84 2.90
C ASN A 36 3.84 -11.90 2.95
N ILE A 37 3.18 -11.65 1.83
CA ILE A 37 1.72 -11.81 1.73
C ILE A 37 1.38 -13.14 1.06
N SER A 38 0.15 -13.63 1.25
CA SER A 38 -0.24 -14.91 0.65
C SER A 38 -0.21 -14.85 -0.88
N ASN A 39 0.04 -15.99 -1.54
CA ASN A 39 0.10 -16.07 -3.01
C ASN A 39 -1.15 -15.50 -3.70
N PHE A 40 -2.33 -15.68 -3.09
CA PHE A 40 -3.57 -15.09 -3.59
C PHE A 40 -3.47 -13.57 -3.66
N TRP A 41 -3.16 -12.90 -2.55
CA TRP A 41 -3.04 -11.44 -2.54
C TRP A 41 -1.89 -10.95 -3.42
N ALA A 42 -0.75 -11.64 -3.39
CA ALA A 42 0.42 -11.26 -4.18
C ALA A 42 0.13 -11.18 -5.68
N GLN A 43 -0.76 -12.07 -6.17
CA GLN A 43 -1.09 -12.21 -7.59
C GLN A 43 -2.47 -11.65 -7.94
N SER A 44 -3.04 -10.79 -7.10
CA SER A 44 -4.38 -10.27 -7.38
C SER A 44 -4.56 -8.79 -7.09
N ILE A 45 -3.69 -8.11 -6.33
CA ILE A 45 -3.92 -6.71 -6.00
C ILE A 45 -3.87 -5.84 -7.27
N SER A 46 -4.99 -5.15 -7.53
CA SER A 46 -5.19 -4.37 -8.76
C SER A 46 -5.65 -2.93 -8.52
N SER A 47 -6.17 -2.60 -7.34
CA SER A 47 -6.44 -1.21 -6.94
C SER A 47 -6.33 -1.01 -5.42
N ILE A 48 -6.12 0.24 -5.00
CA ILE A 48 -5.84 0.59 -3.60
C ILE A 48 -6.60 1.89 -3.25
N ARG A 49 -7.28 1.90 -2.10
CA ARG A 49 -7.77 3.13 -1.46
C ARG A 49 -6.91 3.50 -0.28
N ILE A 50 -6.65 4.79 -0.10
CA ILE A 50 -5.73 5.31 0.92
C ILE A 50 -6.35 6.54 1.57
N GLN A 51 -6.45 6.49 2.91
CA GLN A 51 -6.86 7.64 3.70
C GLN A 51 -5.80 8.74 3.60
N PRO A 52 -6.19 10.02 3.42
CA PRO A 52 -5.24 11.13 3.36
C PRO A 52 -4.29 11.16 4.58
N GLY A 53 -3.01 11.41 4.33
CA GLY A 53 -1.97 11.45 5.36
C GLY A 53 -1.27 10.10 5.63
N TYR A 54 -1.59 9.07 4.84
CA TYR A 54 -0.94 7.77 4.88
C TYR A 54 -0.40 7.38 3.51
N ASP A 55 0.64 6.56 3.50
CA ASP A 55 1.17 5.91 2.30
C ASP A 55 1.20 4.39 2.49
N VAL A 56 1.06 3.66 1.39
CA VAL A 56 1.46 2.25 1.31
C VAL A 56 2.69 2.12 0.41
N VAL A 57 3.72 1.44 0.92
CA VAL A 57 4.91 1.07 0.16
C VAL A 57 4.78 -0.40 -0.20
N GLY A 58 4.62 -0.71 -1.48
CA GLY A 58 4.60 -2.09 -1.96
C GLY A 58 5.93 -2.47 -2.59
N TYR A 59 6.36 -3.70 -2.35
CA TYR A 59 7.62 -4.25 -2.82
C TYR A 59 7.37 -5.43 -3.76
N ALA A 60 8.17 -5.52 -4.83
CA ALA A 60 8.06 -6.57 -5.83
C ALA A 60 8.51 -7.95 -5.32
N ASN A 61 9.31 -7.98 -4.25
CA ASN A 61 9.79 -9.22 -3.64
C ASN A 61 9.27 -9.34 -2.19
N ALA A 62 9.37 -10.54 -1.63
CA ALA A 62 9.21 -10.75 -0.20
C ALA A 62 10.32 -10.05 0.60
N SER A 63 10.15 -9.99 1.92
CA SER A 63 11.05 -9.38 2.90
C SER A 63 11.33 -7.90 2.67
N LEU A 64 10.35 -7.14 2.15
CA LEU A 64 10.43 -5.69 1.94
C LEU A 64 11.61 -5.29 1.03
N ALA A 65 11.82 -6.06 -0.04
CA ALA A 65 13.01 -5.96 -0.89
C ALA A 65 12.68 -5.80 -2.38
N GLY A 66 13.70 -5.48 -3.17
CA GLY A 66 13.59 -5.26 -4.61
C GLY A 66 13.01 -3.90 -4.96
N TYR A 67 12.48 -3.78 -6.18
CA TYR A 67 11.79 -2.56 -6.61
C TYR A 67 10.58 -2.29 -5.73
N TYR A 68 10.33 -1.01 -5.46
CA TYR A 68 9.19 -0.59 -4.69
C TYR A 68 8.48 0.60 -5.31
N MET A 69 7.21 0.76 -4.93
CA MET A 69 6.38 1.90 -5.28
C MET A 69 5.64 2.38 -4.06
N ILE A 70 5.49 3.70 -4.00
CA ILE A 70 4.73 4.38 -2.96
C ILE A 70 3.45 4.88 -3.58
N TRP A 71 2.33 4.52 -2.95
CA TRP A 71 1.04 5.14 -3.21
C TRP A 71 0.66 5.97 -1.99
N ASP A 72 0.44 7.26 -2.20
CA ASP A 72 0.04 8.26 -1.20
C ASP A 72 -1.40 8.77 -1.42
N LYS A 73 -2.07 8.21 -2.43
CA LYS A 73 -3.45 8.52 -2.86
C LYS A 73 -4.10 7.27 -3.42
N ASP A 74 -5.42 7.32 -3.55
CA ASP A 74 -6.19 6.30 -4.25
C ASP A 74 -5.60 5.98 -5.63
N ALA A 75 -5.43 4.68 -5.88
CA ALA A 75 -5.03 4.14 -7.16
C ALA A 75 -6.13 3.23 -7.68
N MET A 76 -6.98 3.75 -8.57
CA MET A 76 -8.06 2.98 -9.19
C MET A 76 -7.56 1.82 -10.07
N SER A 77 -6.28 1.83 -10.46
CA SER A 77 -5.59 0.73 -11.11
C SER A 77 -4.09 0.83 -10.79
N LEU A 78 -3.47 -0.30 -10.47
CA LEU A 78 -2.02 -0.40 -10.36
C LEU A 78 -1.31 -0.42 -11.72
N ARG A 79 -2.09 -0.44 -12.81
CA ARG A 79 -1.64 -0.52 -14.20
C ARG A 79 -0.73 -1.72 -14.45
N LYS A 80 -0.28 -1.90 -15.69
CA LYS A 80 0.54 -3.04 -16.10
C LYS A 80 1.85 -3.18 -15.32
N LEU A 81 2.36 -2.09 -14.72
CA LEU A 81 3.63 -2.12 -14.02
C LEU A 81 3.55 -2.84 -12.66
N TRP A 82 2.43 -2.66 -11.94
CA TRP A 82 2.28 -3.11 -10.55
C TRP A 82 1.08 -4.01 -10.27
N ASN A 83 0.19 -4.24 -11.24
CA ASN A 83 -0.87 -5.26 -11.10
C ASN A 83 -0.26 -6.61 -10.71
N ASP A 84 -0.81 -7.27 -9.70
CA ASP A 84 -0.45 -8.64 -9.30
C ASP A 84 1.05 -8.83 -8.96
N ARG A 85 1.67 -7.79 -8.38
CA ARG A 85 3.12 -7.75 -8.12
C ARG A 85 3.53 -7.34 -6.72
N ILE A 86 2.60 -7.06 -5.81
CA ILE A 86 2.94 -6.66 -4.45
C ILE A 86 3.17 -7.93 -3.64
N MET A 87 4.41 -8.25 -3.29
CA MET A 87 4.74 -9.44 -2.49
C MET A 87 4.95 -9.14 -1.01
N SER A 88 5.28 -7.89 -0.67
CA SER A 88 5.40 -7.41 0.69
C SER A 88 5.09 -5.91 0.76
N TYR A 89 4.69 -5.40 1.93
CA TYR A 89 4.30 -4.00 2.06
C TYR A 89 4.51 -3.40 3.46
N ILE A 90 4.50 -2.07 3.51
CA ILE A 90 4.45 -1.25 4.73
C ILE A 90 3.32 -0.23 4.59
N VAL A 91 2.48 -0.08 5.61
CA VAL A 91 1.52 1.03 5.73
C VAL A 91 1.98 1.97 6.83
N ARG A 92 2.12 3.26 6.51
CA ARG A 92 2.69 4.24 7.44
C ARG A 92 2.08 5.63 7.26
N PRO A 93 2.17 6.51 8.28
CA PRO A 93 1.95 7.92 8.08
C PRO A 93 2.86 8.46 6.97
N GLN A 94 2.31 9.34 6.15
CA GLN A 94 3.07 10.04 5.12
C GLN A 94 4.13 10.89 5.82
N THR A 95 5.40 10.54 5.62
CA THR A 95 6.53 11.28 6.20
C THR A 95 7.23 12.18 5.19
N HIS A 96 6.80 12.16 3.92
CA HIS A 96 7.46 12.77 2.75
C HIS A 96 8.98 12.47 2.63
N ALA A 97 9.53 11.62 3.51
CA ALA A 97 10.97 11.40 3.64
C ALA A 97 11.53 10.69 2.40
N LEU A 98 10.80 9.70 1.87
CA LEU A 98 11.21 8.99 0.65
C LEU A 98 11.06 9.86 -0.61
N THR A 99 10.05 10.75 -0.69
CA THR A 99 9.95 11.70 -1.82
C THR A 99 10.94 12.87 -1.73
N SER A 100 11.48 13.17 -0.53
CA SER A 100 12.51 14.20 -0.32
C SER A 100 13.95 13.71 -0.57
N GLN A 101 14.18 12.39 -0.50
CA GLN A 101 15.46 11.73 -0.81
C GLN A 101 15.21 10.46 -1.63
N PRO A 102 14.88 10.60 -2.93
CA PRO A 102 14.66 9.46 -3.78
C PRO A 102 15.95 8.66 -3.97
N ASP A 103 15.91 7.35 -3.67
CA ASP A 103 16.96 6.40 -4.05
C ASP A 103 16.72 5.86 -5.47
N ASN A 104 17.72 5.18 -6.03
CA ASN A 104 17.67 4.68 -7.41
C ASN A 104 16.65 3.54 -7.64
N LEU A 105 15.98 3.06 -6.60
CA LEU A 105 14.97 2.00 -6.64
C LEU A 105 13.54 2.54 -6.50
N GLN A 106 13.40 3.87 -6.29
CA GLN A 106 12.11 4.53 -6.13
C GLN A 106 11.41 4.81 -7.45
N ASN A 107 10.20 4.30 -7.58
CA ASN A 107 9.23 4.78 -8.55
C ASN A 107 8.08 5.47 -7.81
N VAL A 108 7.94 6.78 -7.99
CA VAL A 108 6.80 7.54 -7.45
C VAL A 108 5.68 7.54 -8.49
N ALA A 109 4.52 7.00 -8.13
CA ALA A 109 3.34 7.10 -8.99
C ALA A 109 2.73 8.50 -8.90
N MET A 110 3.20 9.43 -9.74
CA MET A 110 2.46 10.68 -9.96
C MET A 110 1.28 10.39 -10.89
N LEU A 111 0.10 10.18 -10.33
CA LEU A 111 -1.13 10.08 -11.13
C LEU A 111 -1.54 11.49 -11.57
N ASN A 112 -1.21 11.86 -12.81
CA ASN A 112 -1.83 13.01 -13.47
C ASN A 112 -3.34 12.76 -13.55
N THR A 113 -4.12 13.46 -12.74
CA THR A 113 -5.56 13.61 -12.92
C THR A 113 -5.77 14.53 -14.12
N GLY A 114 -5.84 13.94 -15.31
CA GLY A 114 -6.36 14.62 -16.50
C GLY A 114 -7.85 14.89 -16.37
#